data_AF-A0A5A5TC83-F1
#
_entry.id   AF-A0A5A5TC83-F1
#
_cell.length_a   1.000
_cell.length_b   1.000
_cell.length_c   1.000
_cell.angle_alpha   90.00
_cell.angle_beta   90.00
_cell.angle_gamma   90.00
#
_symmetry.space_group_name_H-M   'P 1'
#
loop_
_entity.id
_entity.type
_entity.pdbx_description
1 polymer ?
#
loop_
_entity_poly.entity_id
_entity_poly.type
_entity_poly.pdbx_seq_one_letter_code
_entity_poly.pdbx_strand_id
1 'polypeptide(L)'
;MKNKATINNPLVQNIGTLLKRSIELLQDVKEHSENEQDARQVADRELLQALNTVTPLLHPAIQEQLAQLVNLRNEIHSPYLGRATTITQLHHNNEKRPDLPGWAQPE
;
A
#
# COMPACT_ATOMS: atom_id res chain seq x y z
N MET A 1 7.51 13.88 -36.79
CA MET A 1 8.54 12.94 -36.27
C MET A 1 9.11 13.50 -34.96
N LYS A 2 8.49 13.25 -33.80
CA LYS A 2 8.94 13.75 -32.49
C LYS A 2 8.59 12.75 -31.38
N ASN A 3 9.24 11.58 -31.35
CA ASN A 3 9.06 10.60 -30.26
C ASN A 3 10.28 9.67 -30.08
N LYS A 4 11.43 9.95 -30.73
CA LYS A 4 12.64 9.10 -30.58
C LYS A 4 13.62 9.61 -29.53
N ALA A 5 13.52 10.88 -29.11
CA ALA A 5 14.45 11.46 -28.14
C ALA A 5 14.18 11.02 -26.68
N THR A 6 12.94 10.64 -26.34
CA THR A 6 12.55 10.27 -24.97
C THR A 6 12.98 8.85 -24.58
N ILE A 7 13.14 7.96 -25.56
CA ILE A 7 13.41 6.52 -25.35
C ILE A 7 14.89 6.23 -25.04
N ASN A 8 15.79 7.15 -25.43
CA ASN A 8 17.23 7.03 -25.17
C ASN A 8 17.68 7.73 -23.88
N ASN A 9 16.75 8.21 -23.06
CA ASN A 9 17.11 8.77 -21.77
C ASN A 9 17.47 7.63 -20.80
N PRO A 10 18.70 7.57 -20.26
CA PRO A 10 19.13 6.50 -19.36
C PRO A 10 18.23 6.37 -18.11
N LEU A 11 17.61 7.47 -17.67
CA LEU A 11 16.60 7.44 -16.61
C LEU A 11 15.37 6.62 -17.01
N VAL A 12 14.85 6.82 -18.22
CA VAL A 12 13.67 6.10 -18.73
C VAL A 12 13.98 4.60 -18.91
N GLN A 13 15.20 4.26 -19.34
CA GLN A 13 15.63 2.86 -19.48
C GLN A 13 15.80 2.16 -18.12
N ASN A 14 16.37 2.84 -17.13
CA ASN A 14 16.49 2.33 -15.77
C ASN A 14 15.13 2.12 -15.12
N ILE A 15 14.21 3.08 -15.31
CA ILE A 15 12.82 2.99 -14.83
C ILE A 15 12.10 1.82 -15.51
N GLY A 16 12.25 1.66 -16.82
CA GLY A 16 11.68 0.52 -17.56
C GLY A 16 12.21 -0.83 -17.05
N THR A 17 13.50 -0.91 -16.72
CA THR A 17 14.11 -2.14 -16.17
C THR A 17 13.57 -2.47 -14.78
N LEU A 18 13.42 -1.46 -13.91
CA LEU A 18 12.84 -1.61 -12.58
C LEU A 18 11.38 -2.07 -12.66
N LEU A 19 10.57 -1.43 -13.52
CA LEU A 19 9.16 -1.81 -13.70
C LEU A 19 9.01 -3.23 -14.25
N LYS A 20 9.87 -3.64 -15.19
CA LYS A 20 9.86 -5.01 -15.71
C LYS A 20 10.11 -6.04 -14.62
N ARG A 21 11.11 -5.80 -13.76
CA ARG A 21 11.42 -6.67 -12.63
C ARG A 21 10.27 -6.74 -11.63
N SER A 22 9.61 -5.61 -11.33
CA SER A 22 8.42 -5.58 -10.48
C SER A 22 7.26 -6.39 -11.08
N ILE A 23 7.04 -6.32 -12.40
CA ILE A 23 6.01 -7.13 -13.08
C ILE A 23 6.33 -8.63 -12.95
N GLU A 24 7.56 -9.04 -13.21
CA GLU A 24 7.99 -10.44 -13.08
C GLU A 24 7.78 -10.96 -11.65
N LEU A 25 8.13 -10.15 -10.64
CA LEU A 25 7.93 -10.49 -9.23
C LEU A 25 6.44 -10.60 -8.86
N LEU A 26 5.59 -9.71 -9.38
CA LEU A 26 4.14 -9.78 -9.14
C LEU A 26 3.46 -10.94 -9.85
N GLN A 27 3.95 -11.33 -11.03
CA GLN A 27 3.49 -12.53 -11.73
C GLN A 27 3.85 -13.79 -10.94
N ASP A 28 5.09 -13.87 -10.44
CA ASP A 28 5.55 -14.97 -9.60
C ASP A 28 4.73 -15.11 -8.31
N VAL A 29 4.51 -13.99 -7.60
CA VAL A 29 3.67 -13.96 -6.39
C VAL A 29 2.22 -14.35 -6.69
N LYS A 30 1.66 -13.93 -7.84
CA LYS A 30 0.31 -14.31 -8.24
C LYS A 30 0.19 -15.82 -8.51
N GLU A 31 1.23 -16.44 -9.06
CA GLU A 31 1.23 -17.86 -9.43
C GLU A 31 1.58 -18.79 -8.27
N HIS A 32 2.43 -18.34 -7.33
CA HIS A 32 3.04 -19.21 -6.32
C HIS A 32 2.73 -18.84 -4.85
N SER A 33 2.03 -17.73 -4.58
CA SER A 33 1.80 -17.33 -3.18
C SER A 33 0.71 -18.17 -2.52
N GLU A 34 1.08 -18.92 -1.48
CA GLU A 34 0.17 -19.70 -0.65
C GLU A 34 -0.60 -18.82 0.36
N ASN A 35 -0.12 -17.59 0.61
CA ASN A 35 -0.73 -16.63 1.53
C ASN A 35 -1.20 -15.37 0.79
N GLU A 36 -2.52 -15.14 0.78
CA GLU A 36 -3.13 -13.96 0.13
C GLU A 36 -2.71 -12.65 0.81
N GLN A 37 -2.50 -12.67 2.13
CA GLN A 37 -2.10 -11.48 2.87
C GLN A 37 -0.68 -11.05 2.53
N ASP A 38 0.25 -12.00 2.42
CA ASP A 38 1.63 -11.74 2.03
C ASP A 38 1.69 -11.30 0.55
N ALA A 39 0.91 -11.95 -0.32
CA ALA A 39 0.78 -11.54 -1.72
C ALA A 39 0.31 -10.09 -1.87
N ARG A 40 -0.71 -9.69 -1.10
CA ARG A 40 -1.20 -8.30 -1.09
C ARG A 40 -0.14 -7.32 -0.60
N GLN A 41 0.60 -7.65 0.45
CA GLN A 41 1.66 -6.76 0.95
C GLN A 41 2.78 -6.57 -0.07
N VAL A 42 3.16 -7.64 -0.78
CA VAL A 42 4.15 -7.57 -1.85
C VAL A 42 3.63 -6.75 -3.03
N ALA A 43 2.38 -6.98 -3.44
CA ALA A 43 1.71 -6.19 -4.49
C ALA A 43 1.68 -4.69 -4.18
N ASP A 44 1.30 -4.35 -2.95
CA ASP A 44 1.27 -2.98 -2.47
C ASP A 44 2.65 -2.32 -2.43
N ARG A 45 3.68 -3.08 -2.01
CA ARG A 45 5.06 -2.60 -1.98
C ARG A 45 5.58 -2.31 -3.38
N GLU A 46 5.39 -3.23 -4.32
CA GLU A 46 5.84 -3.04 -5.70
C GLU A 46 5.10 -1.89 -6.39
N LEU A 47 3.80 -1.72 -6.12
CA LEU A 47 3.03 -0.60 -6.63
C LEU A 47 3.60 0.74 -6.14
N LEU A 48 3.86 0.88 -4.82
CA LEU A 48 4.48 2.08 -4.26
C LEU A 48 5.87 2.34 -4.82
N GLN A 49 6.67 1.29 -4.99
CA GLN A 49 8.01 1.40 -5.55
C GLN A 49 7.97 1.87 -7.02
N ALA A 50 7.06 1.30 -7.81
CA ALA A 50 6.83 1.72 -9.20
C ALA A 50 6.41 3.19 -9.27
N LEU A 51 5.46 3.61 -8.43
CA LEU A 51 4.99 4.99 -8.34
C LEU A 51 6.14 5.95 -7.99
N ASN A 52 6.91 5.67 -6.94
CA ASN A 52 8.07 6.49 -6.55
C ASN A 52 9.14 6.57 -7.64
N THR A 53 9.33 5.48 -8.39
CA THR A 53 10.30 5.40 -9.48
C THR A 53 9.89 6.26 -10.68
N VAL A 54 8.59 6.40 -10.96
CA VAL A 54 8.08 7.24 -12.06
C VAL A 54 7.83 8.69 -11.67
N THR A 55 7.59 9.00 -10.39
CA THR A 55 7.37 10.36 -9.87
C THR A 55 8.30 11.44 -10.45
N PRO A 56 9.64 11.27 -10.48
CA PRO A 56 10.55 12.30 -10.99
C PRO A 56 10.41 12.58 -12.50
N LEU A 57 9.76 11.69 -13.25
CA LEU A 57 9.45 11.90 -14.68
C LEU A 57 8.09 12.56 -14.92
N LEU A 58 7.24 12.66 -13.90
CA LEU A 58 5.90 13.22 -14.02
C LEU A 58 5.93 14.74 -13.93
N HIS A 59 4.93 15.38 -14.53
CA HIS A 59 4.70 16.82 -14.38
C HIS A 59 4.47 17.18 -12.90
N PRO A 60 4.96 18.32 -12.38
CA PRO A 60 4.85 18.68 -10.96
C PRO A 60 3.42 18.60 -10.40
N ALA A 61 2.43 19.06 -11.16
CA ALA A 61 1.01 18.96 -10.78
C ALA A 61 0.53 17.50 -10.55
N ILE A 62 1.10 16.53 -11.29
CA ILE A 62 0.81 15.11 -11.13
C ILE A 62 1.59 14.54 -9.94
N GLN A 63 2.81 15.03 -9.68
CA GLN A 63 3.60 14.62 -8.51
C GLN A 63 2.88 14.96 -7.20
N GLU A 64 2.29 16.15 -7.09
CA GLU A 64 1.50 16.55 -5.92
C GLU A 64 0.27 15.65 -5.71
N GLN A 65 -0.46 15.35 -6.78
CA GLN A 65 -1.59 14.42 -6.73
C GLN A 65 -1.16 13.01 -6.32
N LEU A 66 -0.02 12.55 -6.81
CA LEU A 66 0.54 11.25 -6.46
C LEU A 66 0.95 11.21 -4.98
N ALA A 67 1.58 12.27 -4.46
CA ALA A 67 1.93 12.38 -3.06
C ALA A 67 0.68 12.37 -2.15
N GLN A 68 -0.40 13.05 -2.55
CA GLN A 68 -1.67 13.01 -1.84
C GLN A 68 -2.29 11.60 -1.83
N LEU A 69 -2.27 10.90 -2.97
CA LEU A 69 -2.75 9.52 -3.06
C LEU A 69 -1.95 8.55 -2.18
N VAL A 70 -0.62 8.67 -2.17
CA VAL A 70 0.25 7.85 -1.30
C VAL A 70 -0.05 8.14 0.17
N ASN A 71 -0.25 9.41 0.54
CA ASN A 71 -0.57 9.77 1.91
C ASN A 71 -1.94 9.22 2.34
N LEU A 72 -2.99 9.38 1.52
CA LEU A 72 -4.31 8.82 1.77
C LEU A 72 -4.29 7.29 1.91
N ARG A 73 -3.53 6.60 1.04
CA ARG A 73 -3.33 5.15 1.16
C ARG A 73 -2.70 4.78 2.51
N ASN A 74 -1.67 5.51 2.94
CA ASN A 74 -1.00 5.24 4.21
C ASN A 74 -1.91 5.52 5.41
N GLU A 75 -2.76 6.54 5.33
CA GLU A 75 -3.79 6.80 6.33
C GLU A 75 -4.76 5.63 6.42
N ILE A 76 -5.29 5.13 5.30
CA ILE A 76 -6.23 3.99 5.24
C ILE A 76 -5.59 2.68 5.74
N HIS A 77 -4.34 2.41 5.36
CA HIS A 77 -3.59 1.23 5.77
C HIS A 77 -2.99 1.35 7.18
N SER A 78 -3.24 2.46 7.88
CA SER A 78 -2.74 2.66 9.23
C SER A 78 -3.33 1.61 10.19
N PRO A 79 -2.50 0.88 10.96
CA PRO A 79 -2.96 -0.18 11.87
C PRO A 79 -3.86 0.34 12.99
N TYR A 80 -3.99 1.65 13.14
CA TYR A 80 -4.80 2.31 14.15
C TYR A 80 -6.28 2.45 13.76
N LEU A 81 -6.63 2.43 12.47
CA LEU A 81 -8.03 2.55 12.02
C LEU A 81 -8.88 1.32 12.37
N GLY A 82 -8.31 0.11 12.29
CA GLY A 82 -9.00 -1.13 12.66
C GLY A 82 -8.95 -1.47 14.16
N ARG A 83 -7.96 -0.96 14.90
CA ARG A 83 -7.78 -1.29 16.33
C ARG A 83 -8.71 -0.48 17.23
N ALA A 84 -8.95 0.79 16.91
CA ALA A 84 -9.86 1.64 17.69
C ALA A 84 -11.30 1.08 17.67
N THR A 85 -11.78 0.66 16.50
CA THR A 85 -13.10 0.03 16.35
C THR A 85 -13.19 -1.32 17.06
N THR A 86 -12.13 -2.14 17.00
CA THR A 86 -12.11 -3.44 17.67
C THR A 86 -12.12 -3.30 19.19
N ILE A 87 -11.33 -2.39 19.78
CA ILE A 87 -11.30 -2.16 21.23
C ILE A 87 -12.65 -1.60 21.71
N THR A 88 -13.22 -0.62 21.02
CA THR A 88 -14.53 -0.07 21.37
C THR A 88 -15.66 -1.11 21.22
N GLN A 89 -15.61 -1.98 20.21
CA GLN A 89 -16.56 -3.09 20.06
C GLN A 89 -16.40 -4.16 21.15
N LEU A 90 -15.16 -4.47 21.56
CA LEU A 90 -14.88 -5.39 22.66
C LEU A 90 -15.39 -4.82 24.00
N HIS A 91 -15.13 -3.54 24.27
CA HIS A 91 -15.62 -2.84 25.45
C HIS A 91 -17.16 -2.84 25.49
N HIS A 92 -17.82 -2.47 24.38
CA HIS A 92 -19.27 -2.45 24.29
C HIS A 92 -19.93 -3.84 24.38
N ASN A 93 -19.24 -4.89 23.94
CA ASN A 93 -19.71 -6.27 24.09
C ASN A 93 -19.49 -6.81 25.51
N ASN A 94 -18.43 -6.38 26.20
CA ASN A 94 -18.16 -6.76 27.58
C ASN A 94 -19.12 -6.09 28.58
N GLU A 95 -19.61 -4.88 28.28
CA GLU A 95 -20.70 -4.24 29.05
C GLU A 95 -21.97 -5.09 29.13
N LYS A 96 -22.23 -5.92 28.10
CA LYS A 96 -23.41 -6.79 28.02
C LYS A 96 -23.20 -8.16 28.69
N ARG A 97 -22.02 -8.40 29.27
CA ARG A 97 -21.59 -9.66 29.88
C ARG A 97 -21.21 -9.44 31.34
N PRO A 98 -22.21 -9.41 32.26
CA PRO A 98 -21.98 -9.19 33.69
C PRO A 98 -21.26 -10.37 34.37
N ASP A 99 -21.12 -11.50 33.66
CA ASP A 99 -20.34 -12.67 34.05
C ASP A 99 -18.82 -12.47 33.93
N LEU A 100 -18.38 -11.40 33.24
CA LEU A 100 -16.96 -11.11 33.10
C LEU A 100 -16.38 -10.45 34.37
N PRO A 101 -15.14 -10.79 34.75
CA PRO A 101 -14.48 -10.19 35.89
C PRO A 101 -14.26 -8.69 35.70
N GLY A 102 -14.27 -7.92 36.79
CA GLY A 102 -14.29 -6.45 36.77
C GLY A 102 -13.10 -5.75 36.09
N TRP A 103 -12.00 -6.46 35.78
CA TRP A 103 -10.91 -5.94 34.95
C TRP A 103 -11.21 -5.96 33.44
N ALA A 104 -12.26 -6.68 33.02
CA ALA A 104 -12.70 -6.79 31.62
C ALA A 104 -13.96 -5.95 31.32
N GLN A 105 -14.58 -5.38 32.36
CA GLN A 105 -15.66 -4.42 32.24
C GLN A 105 -15.05 -3.01 32.13
N PRO A 106 -15.63 -2.11 31.32
CA PRO A 106 -15.20 -0.71 31.36
C PRO A 106 -15.51 -0.10 32.73
N GLU A 107 -14.63 0.80 33.20
CA GLU A 107 -14.80 1.53 34.47
C GLU A 107 -16.07 2.39 34.51
#